data_AF-A0A3M2H4Q9-F1
#
_entry.id   AF-A0A3M2H4Q9-F1
#
_cell.length_a   1.000
_cell.length_b   1.000
_cell.length_c   1.000
_cell.angle_alpha   90.00
_cell.angle_beta   90.00
_cell.angle_gamma   90.00
#
_symmetry.space_group_name_H-M   'P 1'
#
loop_
_entity.id
_entity.type
_entity.pdbx_description
1 polymer ?
#
loop_
_entity_poly.entity_id
_entity_poly.type
_entity_poly.pdbx_seq_one_letter_code
_entity_poly.pdbx_strand_id
1 'polypeptide(L)'
;MEGEKLRVRISKLQEDVPSSFICDMLFGVLGLDISGCEEIIKDKGYIELELDGESLQKLERVGERSSFIRIENLTLQPKVSINKEDIFTNSWALLKENVSFFLSWSVIYLVLILFSILPILGWLVNLLSWAFFYSTVVYISLHYRNSGGLKLSKLWDYMGAGIGISFGSIGLSIVALFIFVVLLIPFGLLGAIADYSAHSELGENFLVSMGVLLILFLIFLAYYLYAIPIIYSKLIRSGVNFTHGFLSVFYPFTPGGLKEAFSRPYIGMATIWLVVLSVVGVLALVSIISIILIPAGFTLICFLLCYTALAVANYTKSYKSSL
;
A
#
# COMPACT_ATOMS: atom_id res chain seq x y z
N MET A 1 14.45 -27.13 -27.85
CA MET A 1 14.06 -26.69 -26.49
C MET A 1 12.59 -26.37 -26.58
N GLU A 2 11.72 -27.23 -26.04
CA GLU A 2 10.29 -26.94 -25.99
C GLU A 2 10.06 -25.80 -25.00
N GLY A 3 9.54 -24.66 -25.49
CA GLY A 3 9.23 -23.50 -24.66
C GLY A 3 8.11 -23.82 -23.68
N GLU A 4 8.23 -23.33 -22.45
CA GLU A 4 7.22 -23.46 -21.41
C GLU A 4 5.89 -22.83 -21.89
N LYS A 5 4.83 -23.65 -21.98
CA LYS A 5 3.50 -23.20 -22.41
C LYS A 5 2.81 -22.51 -21.24
N LEU A 6 2.44 -21.25 -21.45
CA LEU A 6 1.77 -20.40 -20.50
C LEU A 6 0.27 -20.38 -20.79
N ARG A 7 -0.56 -20.72 -19.80
CA ARG A 7 -2.01 -20.53 -19.87
C ARG A 7 -2.35 -19.05 -19.69
N VAL A 8 -3.20 -18.50 -20.55
CA VAL A 8 -3.53 -17.07 -20.63
C VAL A 8 -5.03 -16.92 -20.83
N ARG A 9 -5.67 -16.00 -20.10
CA ARG A 9 -7.06 -15.60 -20.30
C ARG A 9 -7.12 -14.23 -20.96
N ILE A 10 -7.88 -14.10 -22.02
CA ILE A 10 -8.16 -12.85 -22.71
C ILE A 10 -9.64 -12.52 -22.52
N SER A 11 -9.93 -11.36 -21.96
CA SER A 11 -11.29 -10.93 -21.60
C SER A 11 -11.58 -9.54 -22.16
N LYS A 12 -12.86 -9.29 -22.44
CA LYS A 12 -13.37 -8.01 -22.94
C LYS A 12 -13.57 -7.04 -21.77
N LEU A 13 -13.08 -5.80 -21.89
CA LEU A 13 -13.21 -4.77 -20.84
C LEU A 13 -14.43 -3.86 -21.02
N GLN A 14 -14.92 -3.71 -22.25
CA GLN A 14 -16.03 -2.80 -22.58
C GLN A 14 -17.08 -3.57 -23.38
N GLU A 15 -18.35 -3.51 -23.00
CA GLU A 15 -19.45 -4.30 -23.59
C GLU A 15 -19.73 -4.01 -25.08
N ASP A 16 -19.29 -2.86 -25.58
CA ASP A 16 -19.48 -2.39 -26.95
C ASP A 16 -18.50 -3.01 -27.97
N VAL A 17 -17.39 -3.62 -27.52
CA VAL A 17 -16.40 -4.19 -28.44
C VAL A 17 -16.85 -5.55 -29.02
N PRO A 18 -17.01 -5.71 -30.34
CA PRO A 18 -17.49 -6.97 -30.91
C PRO A 18 -16.61 -8.17 -30.53
N SER A 19 -17.22 -9.32 -30.21
CA SER A 19 -16.45 -10.56 -29.94
C SER A 19 -15.59 -10.97 -31.14
N SER A 20 -16.09 -10.70 -32.36
CA SER A 20 -15.36 -10.89 -33.62
C SER A 20 -14.03 -10.14 -33.65
N PHE A 21 -13.99 -8.92 -33.11
CA PHE A 21 -12.77 -8.11 -33.05
C PHE A 21 -11.66 -8.80 -32.23
N ILE A 22 -12.02 -9.42 -31.10
CA ILE A 22 -11.05 -10.14 -30.26
C ILE A 22 -10.52 -11.37 -31.01
N CYS A 23 -11.39 -12.09 -31.73
CA CYS A 23 -11.00 -13.25 -32.52
C CYS A 23 -10.10 -12.87 -33.70
N ASP A 24 -10.44 -11.81 -34.44
CA ASP A 24 -9.63 -11.27 -35.54
C ASP A 24 -8.26 -10.79 -35.05
N MET A 25 -8.21 -10.18 -33.86
CA MET A 25 -6.96 -9.78 -33.24
C MET A 25 -6.11 -11.00 -32.84
N LEU A 26 -6.71 -12.04 -32.25
CA LEU A 26 -5.98 -13.26 -31.91
C LEU A 26 -5.44 -13.95 -33.15
N PHE A 27 -6.22 -13.99 -34.23
CA PHE A 27 -5.76 -14.47 -35.53
C PHE A 27 -4.63 -13.60 -36.10
N GLY A 28 -4.77 -12.28 -36.09
CA GLY A 28 -3.78 -11.35 -36.63
C GLY A 28 -2.47 -11.29 -35.85
N VAL A 29 -2.51 -11.50 -34.53
CA VAL A 29 -1.33 -11.38 -33.65
C VAL A 29 -0.64 -12.72 -33.45
N LEU A 30 -1.40 -13.81 -33.36
CA LEU A 30 -0.87 -15.14 -33.07
C LEU A 30 -0.94 -16.13 -34.23
N GLY A 31 -1.67 -15.81 -35.31
CA GLY A 31 -1.95 -16.76 -36.38
C GLY A 31 -2.84 -17.94 -35.93
N LEU A 32 -3.55 -17.80 -34.81
CA LEU A 32 -4.42 -18.85 -34.29
C LEU A 32 -5.82 -18.68 -34.84
N ASP A 33 -6.25 -19.63 -35.67
CA ASP A 33 -7.66 -19.79 -36.00
C ASP A 33 -8.34 -20.61 -34.90
N ILE A 34 -9.20 -19.95 -34.12
CA ILE A 34 -9.90 -20.57 -33.00
C ILE A 34 -11.36 -20.73 -33.40
N SER A 35 -11.71 -21.94 -33.86
CA SER A 35 -13.09 -22.28 -34.22
C SER A 35 -14.04 -22.05 -33.03
N GLY A 36 -15.12 -21.30 -33.25
CA GLY A 36 -16.08 -20.97 -32.20
C GLY A 36 -15.63 -19.89 -31.21
N CYS A 37 -14.54 -19.16 -31.48
CA CYS A 37 -14.04 -18.09 -30.63
C CYS A 37 -15.12 -17.04 -30.27
N GLU A 38 -15.93 -16.63 -31.24
CA GLU A 38 -16.99 -15.64 -31.00
C GLU A 38 -18.06 -16.16 -30.04
N GLU A 39 -18.46 -17.42 -30.17
CA GLU A 39 -19.44 -18.07 -29.29
C GLU A 39 -18.87 -18.24 -27.87
N ILE A 40 -17.59 -18.64 -27.74
CA ILE A 40 -16.92 -18.78 -26.44
C ILE A 40 -16.87 -17.43 -25.71
N ILE A 41 -16.49 -16.35 -26.40
CA ILE A 41 -16.42 -15.01 -25.81
C ILE A 41 -17.82 -14.48 -25.49
N LYS A 42 -18.82 -14.78 -26.33
CA LYS A 42 -20.21 -14.37 -26.10
C LYS A 42 -20.82 -15.07 -24.89
N ASP A 43 -20.49 -16.33 -24.66
CA ASP A 43 -21.01 -17.13 -23.54
C ASP A 43 -20.26 -16.88 -22.23
N LYS A 44 -18.93 -16.83 -22.27
CA LYS A 44 -18.08 -16.72 -21.06
C LYS A 44 -17.54 -15.31 -20.79
N GLY A 45 -17.57 -14.42 -21.78
CA GLY A 45 -16.92 -13.10 -21.71
C GLY A 45 -15.39 -13.13 -21.86
N TYR A 46 -14.79 -14.31 -22.03
CA TYR A 46 -13.35 -14.50 -22.14
C TYR A 46 -12.97 -15.77 -22.91
N ILE A 47 -11.72 -15.83 -23.36
CA ILE A 47 -11.11 -17.02 -23.96
C ILE A 47 -9.82 -17.39 -23.22
N GLU A 48 -9.59 -18.68 -23.01
CA GLU A 48 -8.37 -19.20 -22.39
C GLU A 48 -7.53 -19.94 -23.43
N LEU A 49 -6.25 -19.61 -23.53
CA LEU A 49 -5.31 -20.13 -24.51
C LEU A 49 -4.00 -20.54 -23.84
N GLU A 50 -3.31 -21.52 -24.42
CA GLU A 50 -1.95 -21.88 -24.02
C GLU A 50 -0.98 -21.30 -25.06
N LEU A 51 -0.14 -20.37 -24.64
CA LEU A 51 0.76 -19.58 -25.47
C LEU A 51 2.21 -19.76 -25.01
N ASP A 52 3.16 -19.75 -25.93
CA ASP A 52 4.58 -19.62 -25.56
C ASP A 52 4.89 -18.18 -25.09
N GLY A 53 6.05 -18.01 -24.44
CA GLY A 53 6.46 -16.71 -23.90
C GLY A 53 6.58 -15.59 -24.94
N GLU A 54 6.91 -15.92 -26.20
CA GLU A 54 7.01 -14.93 -27.28
C GLU A 54 5.63 -14.47 -27.76
N SER A 55 4.69 -15.40 -27.90
CA SER A 55 3.29 -15.16 -28.24
C SER A 55 2.58 -14.34 -27.17
N LEU A 56 2.84 -14.62 -25.90
CA LEU A 56 2.33 -13.81 -24.79
C LEU A 56 2.85 -12.37 -24.88
N GLN A 57 4.15 -12.15 -25.12
CA GLN A 57 4.70 -10.79 -25.26
C GLN A 57 4.08 -10.03 -26.43
N LYS A 58 3.85 -10.69 -27.57
CA LYS A 58 3.15 -10.09 -28.72
C LYS A 58 1.74 -9.67 -28.34
N LEU A 59 1.01 -10.53 -27.63
CA LEU A 59 -0.33 -10.21 -27.14
C LEU A 59 -0.35 -9.06 -26.14
N GLU A 60 0.57 -9.08 -25.17
CA GLU A 60 0.66 -8.05 -24.14
C GLU A 60 0.95 -6.68 -24.74
N ARG A 61 1.80 -6.60 -25.78
CA ARG A 61 2.05 -5.35 -26.52
C ARG A 61 0.81 -4.82 -27.23
N VAL A 62 -0.02 -5.71 -27.76
CA VAL A 62 -1.28 -5.31 -28.41
C VAL A 62 -2.27 -4.87 -27.34
N GLY A 63 -2.47 -5.68 -26.29
CA GLY A 63 -3.30 -5.36 -25.13
C GLY A 63 -2.91 -4.07 -24.41
N GLU A 64 -1.64 -3.69 -24.40
CA GLU A 64 -1.20 -2.39 -23.87
C GLU A 64 -1.61 -1.20 -24.73
N ARG A 65 -1.72 -1.39 -26.05
CA ARG A 65 -2.15 -0.36 -26.99
C ARG A 65 -3.67 -0.26 -27.09
N SER A 66 -4.38 -1.33 -26.75
CA SER A 66 -5.83 -1.42 -26.81
C SER A 66 -6.47 -1.41 -25.42
N SER A 67 -7.20 -0.33 -25.09
CA SER A 67 -7.91 -0.17 -23.82
C SER A 67 -9.09 -1.14 -23.61
N PHE A 68 -9.43 -1.95 -24.61
CA PHE A 68 -10.65 -2.74 -24.65
C PHE A 68 -10.47 -4.23 -24.32
N ILE A 69 -9.24 -4.73 -24.17
CA ILE A 69 -8.96 -6.11 -23.77
C ILE A 69 -8.12 -6.18 -22.51
N ARG A 70 -8.36 -7.23 -21.72
CA ARG A 70 -7.54 -7.59 -20.56
C ARG A 70 -6.96 -8.98 -20.74
N ILE A 71 -5.65 -9.06 -20.66
CA ILE A 71 -4.87 -10.29 -20.78
C ILE A 71 -4.38 -10.66 -19.37
N GLU A 72 -4.73 -11.85 -18.90
CA GLU A 72 -4.33 -12.40 -17.60
C GLU A 72 -3.51 -13.68 -17.82
N ASN A 73 -2.28 -13.75 -17.34
CA ASN A 73 -1.50 -15.00 -17.36
C ASN A 73 -1.96 -15.91 -16.20
N LEU A 74 -2.55 -17.06 -16.53
CA LEU A 74 -3.06 -18.06 -15.59
C LEU A 74 -1.97 -19.04 -15.10
N THR A 75 -0.87 -19.21 -15.84
CA THR A 75 0.30 -20.02 -15.42
C THR A 75 1.10 -19.39 -14.29
N LEU A 76 1.15 -18.06 -14.26
CA LEU A 76 1.77 -17.28 -13.18
C LEU A 76 0.83 -17.08 -11.99
N GLN A 77 -0.25 -17.87 -11.84
CA GLN A 77 -0.93 -17.93 -10.55
C GLN A 77 0.08 -18.40 -9.51
N PRO A 78 0.47 -17.56 -8.53
CA PRO A 78 1.24 -18.07 -7.43
C PRO A 78 0.38 -19.15 -6.77
N LYS A 79 0.93 -20.36 -6.67
CA LYS A 79 0.36 -21.49 -5.92
C LYS A 79 0.04 -21.15 -4.46
N VAL A 80 0.44 -19.97 -4.00
CA VAL A 80 0.06 -19.38 -2.73
C VAL A 80 -1.40 -18.92 -2.83
N SER A 81 -2.33 -19.87 -2.62
CA SER A 81 -3.59 -19.52 -1.99
C SER A 81 -3.20 -18.79 -0.71
N ILE A 82 -3.39 -17.47 -0.65
CA ILE A 82 -3.12 -16.71 0.57
C ILE A 82 -4.17 -17.16 1.57
N ASN A 83 -3.85 -18.23 2.30
CA ASN A 83 -4.68 -18.70 3.38
C ASN A 83 -4.64 -17.58 4.42
N LYS A 84 -5.81 -17.15 4.90
CA LYS A 84 -5.93 -16.04 5.87
C LYS A 84 -5.06 -16.27 7.11
N GLU A 85 -4.72 -17.53 7.37
CA GLU A 85 -4.00 -18.02 8.53
C GLU A 85 -2.46 -17.87 8.46
N ASP A 86 -1.86 -17.53 7.30
CA ASP A 86 -0.39 -17.56 7.15
C ASP A 86 0.25 -16.26 6.58
N ILE A 87 -0.33 -15.08 6.83
CA ILE A 87 0.27 -13.80 6.40
C ILE A 87 1.69 -13.63 6.96
N PHE A 88 1.91 -14.05 8.21
CA PHE A 88 3.21 -13.98 8.87
C PHE A 88 4.25 -14.84 8.16
N THR A 89 3.93 -16.12 7.93
CA THR A 89 4.80 -17.10 7.25
C THR A 89 5.13 -16.65 5.82
N ASN A 90 4.12 -16.17 5.09
CA ASN A 90 4.30 -15.66 3.73
C ASN A 90 5.15 -14.37 3.69
N SER A 91 5.03 -13.50 4.69
CA SER A 91 5.87 -12.30 4.79
C SER A 91 7.34 -12.65 5.00
N TRP A 92 7.61 -13.69 5.80
CA TRP A 92 8.97 -14.17 6.06
C TRP A 92 9.58 -14.89 4.86
N ALA A 93 8.79 -15.70 4.15
CA ALA A 93 9.20 -16.33 2.90
C ALA A 93 9.57 -15.26 1.85
N LEU A 94 8.76 -14.21 1.73
CA LEU A 94 9.01 -13.11 0.79
C LEU A 94 10.35 -12.41 1.06
N LEU A 95 10.60 -12.11 2.34
CA LEU A 95 11.83 -11.47 2.77
C LEU A 95 13.04 -12.33 2.40
N LYS A 96 12.96 -13.65 2.64
CA LYS A 96 14.03 -14.62 2.34
C LYS A 96 14.30 -14.79 0.85
N GLU A 97 13.26 -14.85 0.02
CA GLU A 97 13.40 -15.01 -1.43
C GLU A 97 13.97 -13.76 -2.10
N ASN A 98 13.78 -12.58 -1.49
CA ASN A 98 14.17 -11.30 -2.06
C ASN A 98 15.27 -10.59 -1.24
N VAL A 99 16.08 -11.34 -0.50
CA VAL A 99 17.14 -10.80 0.39
C VAL A 99 18.07 -9.83 -0.36
N SER A 100 18.45 -10.14 -1.62
CA SER A 100 19.32 -9.27 -2.43
C SER A 100 18.66 -7.92 -2.75
N PHE A 101 17.36 -7.90 -3.04
CA PHE A 101 16.59 -6.68 -3.24
C PHE A 101 16.55 -5.86 -1.94
N PHE A 102 16.22 -6.48 -0.80
CA PHE A 102 16.14 -5.79 0.48
C PHE A 102 17.50 -5.31 1.02
N LEU A 103 18.60 -6.02 0.72
CA LEU A 103 19.97 -5.56 1.01
C LEU A 103 20.35 -4.35 0.16
N SER A 104 20.07 -4.40 -1.14
CA SER A 104 20.29 -3.25 -2.01
C SER A 104 19.44 -2.04 -1.57
N TRP A 105 18.21 -2.31 -1.13
CA TRP A 105 17.28 -1.33 -0.60
C TRP A 105 17.76 -0.70 0.72
N SER A 106 18.24 -1.50 1.66
CA SER A 106 18.73 -1.02 2.95
C SER A 106 20.03 -0.22 2.82
N VAL A 107 20.88 -0.55 1.84
CA VAL A 107 22.06 0.26 1.50
C VAL A 107 21.65 1.63 0.96
N ILE A 108 20.68 1.71 0.05
CA ILE A 108 20.14 3.00 -0.43
C ILE A 108 19.57 3.81 0.74
N TYR A 109 18.79 3.18 1.61
CA TYR A 109 18.20 3.84 2.78
C TYR A 109 19.24 4.33 3.79
N LEU A 110 20.31 3.55 4.03
CA LEU A 110 21.44 3.93 4.87
C LEU A 110 22.17 5.14 4.29
N VAL A 111 22.44 5.13 2.98
CA VAL A 111 23.06 6.26 2.27
C VAL A 111 22.18 7.50 2.39
N LEU A 112 20.86 7.37 2.20
CA LEU A 112 19.90 8.46 2.39
C LEU A 112 19.93 8.98 3.84
N ILE A 113 19.92 8.11 4.86
CA ILE A 113 20.05 8.54 6.25
C ILE A 113 21.36 9.32 6.50
N LEU A 114 22.49 8.86 5.95
CA LEU A 114 23.77 9.57 6.09
C LEU A 114 23.74 10.96 5.43
N PHE A 115 23.12 11.08 4.26
CA PHE A 115 22.91 12.37 3.61
C PHE A 115 21.89 13.25 4.35
N SER A 116 21.06 12.67 5.23
CA SER A 116 20.08 13.43 6.01
C SER A 116 20.65 14.26 7.16
N ILE A 117 21.92 14.06 7.49
CA ILE A 117 22.66 14.85 8.48
C ILE A 117 22.85 16.31 8.00
N LEU A 118 22.77 16.55 6.68
CA LEU A 118 22.81 17.90 6.10
C LEU A 118 21.40 18.54 6.19
N PRO A 119 21.17 19.67 6.91
CA PRO A 119 19.82 20.12 7.30
C PRO A 119 18.80 20.29 6.16
N ILE A 120 19.21 20.84 5.02
CA ILE A 120 18.32 21.11 3.87
C ILE A 120 18.17 19.85 3.00
N LEU A 121 19.27 19.12 2.79
CA LEU A 121 19.23 17.85 2.05
C LEU A 121 18.49 16.78 2.84
N GLY A 122 18.50 16.83 4.17
CA GLY A 122 17.86 15.86 5.03
C GLY A 122 16.36 15.89 4.99
N TRP A 123 15.74 17.05 4.82
CA TRP A 123 14.30 17.11 4.55
C TRP A 123 13.92 16.46 3.22
N LEU A 124 14.66 16.79 2.15
CA LEU A 124 14.41 16.22 0.82
C LEU A 124 14.66 14.70 0.81
N VAL A 125 15.76 14.28 1.43
CA VAL A 125 16.17 12.88 1.50
C VAL A 125 15.20 12.08 2.36
N ASN A 126 14.71 12.62 3.47
CA ASN A 126 13.70 11.94 4.29
C ASN A 126 12.36 11.82 3.54
N LEU A 127 11.95 12.86 2.80
CA LEU A 127 10.74 12.81 1.96
C LEU A 127 10.86 11.76 0.84
N LEU A 128 12.03 11.68 0.19
CA LEU A 128 12.32 10.65 -0.81
C LEU A 128 12.35 9.26 -0.18
N SER A 129 12.99 9.08 0.97
CA SER A 129 13.00 7.81 1.73
C SER A 129 11.58 7.32 2.04
N TRP A 130 10.70 8.23 2.48
CA TRP A 130 9.30 7.91 2.75
C TRP A 130 8.54 7.56 1.46
N ALA A 131 8.74 8.35 0.40
CA ALA A 131 8.11 8.08 -0.89
C ALA A 131 8.53 6.72 -1.44
N PHE A 132 9.82 6.37 -1.36
CA PHE A 132 10.34 5.07 -1.75
C PHE A 132 9.76 3.95 -0.87
N PHE A 133 9.73 4.11 0.46
CA PHE A 133 9.12 3.15 1.39
C PHE A 133 7.66 2.85 1.02
N TYR A 134 6.85 3.90 0.81
CA TYR A 134 5.45 3.78 0.43
C TYR A 134 5.24 3.17 -0.96
N SER A 135 6.11 3.49 -1.90
CA SER A 135 6.08 2.89 -3.25
C SER A 135 6.31 1.38 -3.21
N THR A 136 7.18 0.90 -2.32
CA THR A 136 7.46 -0.54 -2.15
C THR A 136 6.26 -1.29 -1.59
N VAL A 137 5.57 -0.71 -0.60
CA VAL A 137 4.32 -1.30 -0.08
C VAL A 137 3.30 -1.46 -1.21
N VAL A 138 3.11 -0.40 -2.00
CA VAL A 138 2.18 -0.40 -3.15
C VAL A 138 2.58 -1.43 -4.20
N TYR A 139 3.87 -1.49 -4.55
CA TYR A 139 4.45 -2.43 -5.51
C TYR A 139 4.19 -3.89 -5.09
N ILE A 140 4.55 -4.24 -3.85
CA ILE A 140 4.35 -5.59 -3.33
C ILE A 140 2.86 -5.92 -3.25
N SER A 141 2.02 -5.00 -2.74
CA SER A 141 0.58 -5.24 -2.65
C SER A 141 -0.08 -5.49 -4.01
N LEU A 142 0.34 -4.78 -5.06
CA LEU A 142 -0.22 -4.95 -6.41
C LEU A 142 0.28 -6.21 -7.10
N HIS A 143 1.55 -6.57 -6.92
CA HIS A 143 2.09 -7.83 -7.40
C HIS A 143 1.26 -9.01 -6.89
N TYR A 144 0.95 -9.01 -5.60
CA TYR A 144 0.13 -10.06 -4.96
C TYR A 144 -1.35 -10.00 -5.32
N ARG A 145 -1.89 -8.81 -5.57
CA ARG A 145 -3.30 -8.65 -5.96
C ARG A 145 -3.57 -9.13 -7.39
N ASN A 146 -2.66 -8.85 -8.33
CA ASN A 146 -2.97 -8.94 -9.75
C ASN A 146 -2.44 -10.19 -10.45
N SER A 147 -1.64 -11.03 -9.79
CA SER A 147 -1.06 -12.27 -10.38
C SER A 147 -0.38 -12.07 -11.75
N GLY A 148 -0.07 -10.81 -12.10
CA GLY A 148 0.49 -10.38 -13.36
C GLY A 148 1.78 -9.64 -13.12
N GLY A 149 2.72 -9.80 -14.05
CA GLY A 149 4.05 -9.20 -13.98
C GLY A 149 3.98 -7.70 -13.72
N LEU A 150 4.87 -7.24 -12.85
CA LEU A 150 5.03 -5.83 -12.55
C LEU A 150 5.56 -5.12 -13.80
N LYS A 151 4.77 -4.18 -14.32
CA LYS A 151 5.18 -3.40 -15.48
C LYS A 151 6.12 -2.28 -15.02
N LEU A 152 7.38 -2.33 -15.44
CA LEU A 152 8.37 -1.28 -15.19
C LEU A 152 7.88 0.09 -15.68
N SER A 153 7.03 0.12 -16.71
CA SER A 153 6.39 1.33 -17.24
C SER A 153 5.49 2.05 -16.23
N LYS A 154 5.02 1.38 -15.17
CA LYS A 154 4.21 1.95 -14.09
C LYS A 154 5.03 2.30 -12.83
N LEU A 155 6.37 2.17 -12.88
CA LEU A 155 7.24 2.52 -11.76
C LEU A 155 7.04 3.98 -11.33
N TRP A 156 6.87 4.89 -12.29
CA TRP A 156 6.60 6.31 -12.03
C TRP A 156 5.25 6.54 -11.37
N ASP A 157 4.23 5.73 -11.67
CA ASP A 157 2.93 5.80 -11.01
C ASP A 157 3.03 5.34 -9.55
N TYR A 158 3.84 4.31 -9.27
CA TYR A 158 4.10 3.81 -7.91
C TYR A 158 4.90 4.83 -7.10
N MET A 159 5.96 5.39 -7.68
CA MET A 159 6.73 6.48 -7.08
C MET A 159 5.85 7.71 -6.85
N GLY A 160 5.05 8.09 -7.83
CA GLY A 160 4.09 9.20 -7.72
C GLY A 160 3.09 8.99 -6.59
N ALA A 161 2.53 7.77 -6.46
CA ALA A 161 1.64 7.43 -5.36
C ALA A 161 2.33 7.46 -3.98
N GLY A 162 3.56 6.98 -3.88
CA GLY A 162 4.36 7.07 -2.67
C GLY A 162 4.67 8.51 -2.27
N ILE A 163 5.06 9.35 -3.23
CA ILE A 163 5.23 10.80 -3.05
C ILE A 163 3.90 11.43 -2.58
N GLY A 164 2.78 11.05 -3.20
CA GLY A 164 1.45 11.49 -2.83
C GLY A 164 1.11 11.19 -1.36
N ILE A 165 1.34 9.95 -0.90
CA ILE A 165 1.12 9.56 0.50
C ILE A 165 2.02 10.38 1.45
N SER A 166 3.29 10.58 1.10
CA SER A 166 4.21 11.40 1.91
C SER A 166 3.70 12.83 2.06
N PHE A 167 3.34 13.49 0.96
CA PHE A 167 2.79 14.85 1.01
C PHE A 167 1.42 14.90 1.70
N GLY A 168 0.57 13.89 1.52
CA GLY A 168 -0.70 13.77 2.23
C GLY A 168 -0.50 13.65 3.74
N SER A 169 0.50 12.89 4.17
CA SER A 169 0.87 12.70 5.59
C SER A 169 1.41 13.99 6.21
N ILE A 170 2.22 14.75 5.46
CA ILE A 170 2.67 16.08 5.87
C ILE A 170 1.48 17.03 5.99
N GLY A 171 0.59 17.05 4.98
CA GLY A 171 -0.62 17.87 5.00
C GLY A 171 -1.52 17.55 6.19
N LEU A 172 -1.75 16.25 6.47
CA LEU A 172 -2.49 15.81 7.65
C LEU A 172 -1.82 16.24 8.95
N SER A 173 -0.50 16.14 9.05
CA SER A 173 0.26 16.58 10.22
C SER A 173 0.12 18.08 10.48
N ILE A 174 0.16 18.91 9.42
CA ILE A 174 -0.04 20.36 9.52
C ILE A 174 -1.47 20.67 9.99
N VAL A 175 -2.48 20.02 9.40
CA VAL A 175 -3.88 20.19 9.81
C VAL A 175 -4.10 19.77 11.26
N ALA A 176 -3.54 18.62 11.66
CA ALA A 176 -3.62 18.14 13.03
C ALA A 176 -2.96 19.14 13.99
N LEU A 177 -1.75 19.60 13.69
CA LEU A 177 -1.05 20.59 14.50
C LEU A 177 -1.84 21.89 14.65
N PHE A 178 -2.45 22.38 13.57
CA PHE A 178 -3.32 23.55 13.62
C PHE A 178 -4.52 23.32 14.56
N ILE A 179 -5.19 22.17 14.45
CA ILE A 179 -6.30 21.80 15.35
C ILE A 179 -5.82 21.76 16.81
N PHE A 180 -4.68 21.13 17.08
CA PHE A 180 -4.13 21.05 18.44
C PHE A 180 -3.74 22.41 19.01
N VAL A 181 -3.17 23.31 18.20
CA VAL A 181 -2.88 24.69 18.62
C VAL A 181 -4.18 25.46 18.92
N VAL A 182 -5.20 25.31 18.08
CA VAL A 182 -6.51 25.93 18.30
C VAL A 182 -7.18 25.40 19.56
N LEU A 183 -7.06 24.10 19.87
CA LEU A 183 -7.55 23.50 21.11
C LEU A 183 -6.71 23.89 22.33
N LEU A 184 -5.42 24.15 22.15
CA LEU A 184 -4.53 24.58 23.23
C LEU A 184 -4.93 25.94 23.82
N ILE A 185 -5.50 26.83 23.01
CA ILE A 185 -5.97 28.15 23.46
C ILE A 185 -7.08 28.03 24.51
N PRO A 186 -8.27 27.44 24.24
CA PRO A 186 -9.34 27.36 25.23
C PRO A 186 -8.96 26.44 26.40
N PHE A 187 -8.33 25.29 26.17
CA PHE A 187 -7.97 24.39 27.28
C PHE A 187 -6.87 24.98 28.17
N GLY A 188 -5.84 25.60 27.57
CA GLY A 188 -4.79 26.28 28.32
C GLY A 188 -5.29 27.53 29.03
N LEU A 189 -6.16 28.32 28.40
CA LEU A 189 -6.76 29.49 29.01
C LEU A 189 -7.72 29.13 30.15
N LEU A 190 -8.58 28.11 29.98
CA LEU A 190 -9.48 27.65 31.02
C LEU A 190 -8.72 27.12 32.25
N GLY A 191 -7.67 26.32 32.03
CA GLY A 191 -6.80 25.84 33.11
C GLY A 191 -6.06 26.97 33.82
N ALA A 192 -5.51 27.93 33.07
CA ALA A 192 -4.84 29.09 33.63
C ALA A 192 -5.80 30.00 34.42
N ILE A 193 -6.99 30.29 33.89
CA ILE A 193 -8.00 31.10 34.57
C ILE A 193 -8.44 30.43 35.88
N ALA A 194 -8.68 29.10 35.85
CA ALA A 194 -9.05 28.36 37.05
C ALA A 194 -7.97 28.47 38.14
N ASP A 195 -6.70 28.30 37.78
CA ASP A 195 -5.58 28.41 38.72
C ASP A 195 -5.36 29.84 39.22
N TYR A 196 -5.36 30.85 38.34
CA TYR A 196 -5.22 32.25 38.73
C TYR A 196 -6.38 32.74 39.62
N SER A 197 -7.59 32.24 39.40
CA SER A 197 -8.75 32.58 40.23
C SER A 197 -8.70 31.99 41.63
N ALA A 198 -7.99 30.88 41.82
CA ALA A 198 -7.93 30.15 43.08
C ALA A 198 -6.67 30.44 43.90
N HIS A 199 -5.50 30.58 43.25
CA HIS A 199 -4.20 30.63 43.93
C HIS A 199 -3.24 31.72 43.40
N SER A 200 -3.64 32.55 42.44
CA SER A 200 -2.81 33.62 41.82
C SER A 200 -1.55 33.14 41.09
N GLU A 201 -1.37 31.82 40.92
CA GLU A 201 -0.25 31.18 40.26
C GLU A 201 -0.75 30.08 39.33
N LEU A 202 0.02 29.71 38.30
CA LEU A 202 -0.27 28.54 37.48
C LEU A 202 -0.06 27.27 38.30
N GLY A 203 -1.01 26.36 38.26
CA GLY A 203 -1.07 25.21 39.15
C GLY A 203 -1.53 23.93 38.46
N GLU A 204 -2.22 23.10 39.23
CA GLU A 204 -2.62 21.77 38.83
C GLU A 204 -3.65 21.78 37.69
N ASN A 205 -4.56 22.76 37.63
CA ASN A 205 -5.62 22.77 36.61
C ASN A 205 -5.07 23.04 35.21
N PHE A 206 -4.04 23.90 35.09
CA PHE A 206 -3.31 24.10 33.85
C PHE A 206 -2.60 22.83 33.38
N LEU A 207 -1.90 22.13 34.29
CA LEU A 207 -1.23 20.87 33.99
C LEU A 207 -2.20 19.77 33.56
N VAL A 208 -3.34 19.63 34.25
CA VAL A 208 -4.40 18.67 33.91
C VAL A 208 -4.97 18.99 32.52
N SER A 209 -5.23 20.26 32.22
CA SER A 209 -5.74 20.69 30.91
C SER A 209 -4.76 20.38 29.77
N MET A 210 -3.46 20.57 30.01
CA MET A 210 -2.40 20.18 29.06
C MET A 210 -2.28 18.65 28.92
N GLY A 211 -2.47 17.90 30.01
CA GLY A 211 -2.51 16.44 30.01
C GLY A 211 -3.65 15.89 29.13
N VAL A 212 -4.83 16.51 29.16
CA VAL A 212 -5.96 16.14 28.30
C VAL A 212 -5.61 16.32 26.82
N LEU A 213 -4.97 17.43 26.45
CA LEU A 213 -4.52 17.68 25.08
C LEU A 213 -3.50 16.65 24.60
N LEU A 214 -2.55 16.29 25.47
CA LEU A 214 -1.58 15.23 25.18
C LEU A 214 -2.26 13.89 24.93
N ILE A 215 -3.25 13.52 25.76
CA ILE A 215 -4.02 12.28 25.57
C ILE A 215 -4.76 12.31 24.23
N LEU A 216 -5.41 13.42 23.88
CA LEU A 216 -6.10 13.57 22.59
C LEU A 216 -5.13 13.44 21.41
N PHE A 217 -3.92 14.00 21.53
CA PHE A 217 -2.86 13.83 20.53
C PHE A 217 -2.43 12.37 20.38
N LEU A 218 -2.24 11.66 21.48
CA LEU A 218 -1.90 10.24 21.48
C LEU A 218 -3.02 9.38 20.87
N ILE A 219 -4.29 9.70 21.14
CA ILE A 219 -5.45 9.03 20.53
C ILE A 219 -5.47 9.26 19.02
N PHE A 220 -5.24 10.50 18.57
CA PHE A 220 -5.15 10.82 17.15
C PHE A 220 -4.02 10.02 16.47
N LEU A 221 -2.84 9.98 17.08
CA LEU A 221 -1.70 9.23 16.57
C LEU A 221 -1.99 7.73 16.50
N ALA A 222 -2.58 7.16 17.55
CA ALA A 222 -2.96 5.75 17.58
C ALA A 222 -3.99 5.43 16.49
N TYR A 223 -4.98 6.30 16.28
CA TYR A 223 -5.95 6.15 15.20
C TYR A 223 -5.31 6.24 13.81
N TYR A 224 -4.36 7.16 13.61
CA TYR A 224 -3.65 7.27 12.35
C TYR A 224 -2.86 5.99 12.02
N LEU A 225 -2.12 5.44 12.99
CA LEU A 225 -1.40 4.18 12.84
C LEU A 225 -2.34 2.99 12.57
N TYR A 226 -3.48 2.98 13.24
CA TYR A 226 -4.56 2.01 13.02
C TYR A 226 -5.14 2.09 11.61
N ALA A 227 -5.22 3.29 11.01
CA ALA A 227 -5.82 3.54 9.70
C ALA A 227 -4.89 3.25 8.51
N ILE A 228 -3.60 2.99 8.73
CA ILE A 228 -2.60 2.77 7.67
C ILE A 228 -3.07 1.75 6.60
N PRO A 229 -3.56 0.54 6.96
CA PRO A 229 -4.02 -0.42 5.96
C PRO A 229 -5.20 0.09 5.11
N ILE A 230 -6.11 0.88 5.69
CA ILE A 230 -7.20 1.52 4.93
C ILE A 230 -6.65 2.53 3.92
N ILE A 231 -5.67 3.36 4.28
CA ILE A 231 -5.06 4.36 3.39
C ILE A 231 -4.52 3.67 2.13
N TYR A 232 -3.75 2.60 2.28
CA TYR A 232 -3.23 1.85 1.13
C TYR A 232 -4.32 1.12 0.34
N SER A 233 -5.29 0.51 1.02
CA SER A 233 -6.40 -0.16 0.33
C SER A 233 -7.22 0.82 -0.51
N LYS A 234 -7.38 2.06 -0.05
CA LYS A 234 -8.12 3.12 -0.77
C LYS A 234 -7.35 3.57 -2.01
N LEU A 235 -6.04 3.76 -1.89
CA LEU A 235 -5.15 4.05 -3.03
C LEU A 235 -5.27 2.95 -4.09
N ILE A 236 -5.12 1.69 -3.70
CA ILE A 236 -5.14 0.55 -4.61
C ILE A 236 -6.51 0.36 -5.29
N ARG A 237 -7.61 0.71 -4.61
CA ARG A 237 -8.97 0.66 -5.17
C ARG A 237 -9.28 1.81 -6.12
N SER A 238 -8.79 3.01 -5.81
CA SER A 238 -9.13 4.23 -6.58
C SER A 238 -8.23 4.40 -7.80
N GLY A 239 -7.03 3.83 -7.79
CA GLY A 239 -6.03 3.96 -8.86
C GLY A 239 -4.71 4.47 -8.30
N VAL A 240 -3.60 4.05 -8.91
CA VAL A 240 -2.27 4.27 -8.37
C VAL A 240 -1.63 5.45 -9.06
N ASN A 241 -1.71 6.62 -8.44
CA ASN A 241 -1.09 7.87 -8.92
C ASN A 241 -0.89 8.84 -7.74
N PHE A 242 -0.21 9.96 -7.98
CA PHE A 242 0.04 11.00 -6.97
C PHE A 242 -1.24 11.49 -6.29
N THR A 243 -2.24 11.92 -7.07
CA THR A 243 -3.48 12.52 -6.55
C THR A 243 -4.23 11.57 -5.61
N HIS A 244 -4.32 10.30 -6.01
CA HIS A 244 -5.00 9.28 -5.22
C HIS A 244 -4.17 8.87 -4.00
N GLY A 245 -2.83 8.91 -4.08
CA GLY A 245 -1.94 8.72 -2.93
C GLY A 245 -2.07 9.85 -1.91
N PHE A 246 -2.21 11.09 -2.37
CA PHE A 246 -2.44 12.24 -1.49
C PHE A 246 -3.80 12.17 -0.80
N LEU A 247 -4.88 11.95 -1.57
CA LEU A 247 -6.24 11.94 -1.04
C LEU A 247 -6.54 10.72 -0.15
N SER A 248 -5.87 9.59 -0.36
CA SER A 248 -6.09 8.38 0.44
C SER A 248 -5.71 8.56 1.91
N VAL A 249 -4.77 9.46 2.23
CA VAL A 249 -4.36 9.77 3.60
C VAL A 249 -5.50 10.40 4.41
N PHE A 250 -6.36 11.20 3.76
CA PHE A 250 -7.48 11.86 4.41
C PHE A 250 -8.75 11.00 4.47
N TYR A 251 -8.81 9.94 3.65
CA TYR A 251 -9.98 9.06 3.56
C TYR A 251 -10.46 8.50 4.91
N PRO A 252 -9.58 8.00 5.83
CA PRO A 252 -10.02 7.49 7.13
C PRO A 252 -10.84 8.49 7.96
N PHE A 253 -10.60 9.79 7.76
CA PHE A 253 -11.26 10.88 8.48
C PHE A 253 -12.58 11.32 7.83
N THR A 254 -12.98 10.70 6.71
CA THR A 254 -14.28 10.94 6.06
C THR A 254 -15.35 10.02 6.63
N PRO A 255 -16.65 10.36 6.50
CA PRO A 255 -17.74 9.48 6.96
C PRO A 255 -17.69 8.06 6.39
N GLY A 256 -17.25 7.91 5.12
CA GLY A 256 -17.07 6.61 4.48
C GLY A 256 -15.89 5.82 5.07
N GLY A 257 -14.75 6.48 5.25
CA GLY A 257 -13.56 5.87 5.85
C GLY A 257 -13.74 5.49 7.31
N LEU A 258 -14.45 6.30 8.10
CA LEU A 258 -14.81 5.98 9.49
C LEU A 258 -15.66 4.72 9.57
N LYS A 259 -16.70 4.60 8.74
CA LYS A 259 -17.56 3.40 8.69
C LYS A 259 -16.74 2.15 8.35
N GLU A 260 -15.81 2.27 7.42
CA GLU A 260 -14.93 1.16 7.03
C GLU A 260 -13.93 0.79 8.15
N ALA A 261 -13.35 1.81 8.81
CA ALA A 261 -12.42 1.67 9.93
C ALA A 261 -13.06 1.02 11.16
N PHE A 262 -14.37 1.14 11.36
CA PHE A 262 -15.08 0.46 12.46
C PHE A 262 -15.84 -0.79 12.02
N SER A 263 -15.59 -1.30 10.81
CA SER A 263 -16.20 -2.54 10.34
C SER A 263 -15.56 -3.76 11.03
N ARG A 264 -16.37 -4.77 11.38
CA ARG A 264 -15.90 -6.03 11.96
C ARG A 264 -14.73 -6.69 11.20
N PRO A 265 -14.76 -6.82 9.85
CA PRO A 265 -13.64 -7.43 9.12
C PRO A 265 -12.36 -6.60 9.19
N TYR A 266 -12.46 -5.28 9.32
CA TYR A 266 -11.29 -4.42 9.44
C TYR A 266 -10.68 -4.45 10.85
N ILE A 267 -11.51 -4.38 11.89
CA ILE A 267 -11.03 -4.38 13.29
C ILE A 267 -10.12 -5.57 13.56
N GLY A 268 -10.47 -6.77 13.09
CA GLY A 268 -9.64 -7.97 13.25
C GLY A 268 -8.26 -7.82 12.58
N MET A 269 -8.22 -7.40 11.32
CA MET A 269 -6.96 -7.19 10.58
C MET A 269 -6.11 -6.07 11.20
N ALA A 270 -6.75 -4.94 11.53
CA ALA A 270 -6.07 -3.77 12.07
C ALA A 270 -5.51 -4.01 13.49
N THR A 271 -6.18 -4.85 14.30
CA THR A 271 -5.66 -5.26 15.62
C THR A 271 -4.38 -6.08 15.47
N ILE A 272 -4.37 -7.06 14.58
CA ILE A 272 -3.17 -7.88 14.33
C ILE A 272 -2.05 -7.00 13.75
N TRP A 273 -2.38 -6.10 12.81
CA TRP A 273 -1.47 -5.11 12.27
C TRP A 273 -0.81 -4.26 13.37
N LEU A 274 -1.60 -3.71 14.30
CA LEU A 274 -1.07 -2.93 15.41
C LEU A 274 -0.13 -3.74 16.31
N VAL A 275 -0.48 -4.99 16.62
CA VAL A 275 0.40 -5.87 17.43
C VAL A 275 1.73 -6.11 16.72
N VAL A 276 1.70 -6.43 15.42
CA VAL A 276 2.93 -6.63 14.63
C VAL A 276 3.73 -5.33 14.55
N LEU A 277 3.09 -4.20 14.28
CA LEU A 277 3.72 -2.89 14.24
C LEU A 277 4.41 -2.56 15.56
N SER A 278 3.76 -2.78 16.70
CA SER A 278 4.32 -2.52 18.03
C SER A 278 5.50 -3.43 18.34
N VAL A 279 5.36 -4.75 18.14
CA VAL A 279 6.43 -5.72 18.44
C VAL A 279 7.65 -5.46 17.55
N VAL A 280 7.44 -5.36 16.24
CA VAL A 280 8.52 -5.18 15.27
C VAL A 280 9.15 -3.78 15.41
N GLY A 281 8.34 -2.75 15.65
CA GLY A 281 8.81 -1.39 15.88
C GLY A 281 9.69 -1.26 17.12
N VAL A 282 9.27 -1.84 18.25
CA VAL A 282 10.06 -1.83 19.50
C VAL A 282 11.35 -2.61 19.31
N LEU A 283 11.28 -3.82 18.75
CA LEU A 283 12.48 -4.64 18.52
C LEU A 283 13.45 -3.97 17.53
N ALA A 284 12.95 -3.32 16.48
CA ALA A 284 13.77 -2.58 15.54
C ALA A 284 14.44 -1.38 16.21
N LEU A 285 13.71 -0.62 17.03
CA LEU A 285 14.26 0.53 17.76
C LEU A 285 15.38 0.10 18.72
N VAL A 286 15.14 -0.93 19.54
CA VAL A 286 16.14 -1.49 20.47
C VAL A 286 17.36 -2.02 19.72
N SER A 287 17.14 -2.68 18.57
CA SER A 287 18.22 -3.20 17.73
C SER A 287 19.03 -2.10 17.06
N ILE A 288 18.42 -1.00 16.63
CA ILE A 288 19.13 0.11 15.97
C ILE A 288 19.97 0.92 16.97
N ILE A 289 19.51 1.05 18.22
CA ILE A 289 20.29 1.68 19.30
C ILE A 289 21.61 0.93 19.56
N SER A 290 21.61 -0.39 19.36
CA SER A 290 22.82 -1.20 19.39
C SER A 290 23.48 -1.22 18.01
N ILE A 291 24.58 -0.49 17.82
CA ILE A 291 25.28 -0.37 16.51
C ILE A 291 25.52 -1.74 15.83
N ILE A 292 25.83 -2.78 16.62
CA ILE A 292 26.08 -4.15 16.13
C ILE A 292 24.81 -4.83 15.58
N LEU A 293 23.63 -4.44 16.07
CA LEU A 293 22.33 -5.02 15.71
C LEU A 293 21.55 -4.19 14.67
N ILE A 294 22.17 -3.15 14.08
CA ILE A 294 21.59 -2.37 12.98
C ILE A 294 21.07 -3.27 11.84
N PRO A 295 21.80 -4.31 11.36
CA PRO A 295 21.29 -5.20 10.32
C PRO A 295 20.00 -5.94 10.72
N ALA A 296 19.89 -6.34 11.99
CA ALA A 296 18.71 -7.00 12.52
C ALA A 296 17.52 -6.03 12.59
N GLY A 297 17.75 -4.78 13.01
CA GLY A 297 16.73 -3.72 13.00
C GLY A 297 16.20 -3.42 11.59
N PHE A 298 17.08 -3.35 10.59
CA PHE A 298 16.68 -3.20 9.19
C PHE A 298 15.88 -4.39 8.66
N THR A 299 16.28 -5.60 9.03
CA THR A 299 15.56 -6.84 8.64
C THR A 299 14.14 -6.83 9.20
N LEU A 300 13.95 -6.38 10.44
CA LEU A 300 12.65 -6.22 11.07
C LEU A 300 11.79 -5.17 10.36
N ILE A 301 12.36 -4.03 9.96
CA ILE A 301 11.64 -3.01 9.16
C ILE A 301 11.21 -3.58 7.79
N CYS A 302 12.09 -4.34 7.13
CA CYS A 302 11.76 -4.99 5.86
C CYS A 302 10.66 -6.05 6.02
N PHE A 303 10.67 -6.79 7.12
CA PHE A 303 9.58 -7.70 7.46
C PHE A 303 8.24 -6.98 7.62
N LEU A 304 8.23 -5.84 8.34
CA LEU A 304 7.03 -5.03 8.53
C LEU A 304 6.47 -4.52 7.20
N LEU A 305 7.34 -4.11 6.27
CA LEU A 305 6.96 -3.72 4.91
C LEU A 305 6.23 -4.83 4.17
N CYS A 306 6.81 -6.03 4.12
CA CYS A 306 6.20 -7.20 3.48
C CYS A 306 4.85 -7.54 4.12
N TYR A 307 4.79 -7.50 5.45
CA TYR A 307 3.57 -7.78 6.21
C TYR A 307 2.45 -6.79 5.89
N THR A 308 2.77 -5.49 5.90
CA THR A 308 1.83 -4.42 5.53
C THR A 308 1.27 -4.67 4.13
N ALA A 309 2.15 -4.96 3.17
CA ALA A 309 1.78 -5.12 1.79
C ALA A 309 0.84 -6.32 1.57
N LEU A 310 1.10 -7.44 2.24
CA LEU A 310 0.26 -8.64 2.18
C LEU A 310 -1.09 -8.45 2.90
N ALA A 311 -1.10 -7.79 4.07
CA ALA A 311 -2.33 -7.45 4.79
C ALA A 311 -3.26 -6.57 3.93
N VAL A 312 -2.69 -5.57 3.26
CA VAL A 312 -3.41 -4.68 2.35
C VAL A 312 -3.94 -5.43 1.12
N ALA A 313 -3.13 -6.30 0.50
CA ALA A 313 -3.55 -7.10 -0.65
C ALA A 313 -4.72 -8.02 -0.30
N ASN A 314 -4.65 -8.71 0.84
CA ASN A 314 -5.70 -9.60 1.34
C ASN A 314 -7.00 -8.87 1.67
N TYR A 315 -6.90 -7.72 2.34
CA TYR A 315 -8.06 -6.91 2.66
C TYR A 315 -8.77 -6.41 1.41
N THR A 316 -8.00 -5.91 0.45
CA THR A 316 -8.53 -5.43 -0.84
C THR A 316 -9.23 -6.56 -1.62
N LYS A 317 -8.70 -7.78 -1.58
CA LYS A 317 -9.31 -8.96 -2.21
C LYS A 317 -10.63 -9.36 -1.53
N SER A 318 -10.65 -9.37 -0.19
CA SER A 318 -11.83 -9.74 0.61
C SER A 318 -12.98 -8.73 0.46
N TYR A 319 -12.66 -7.45 0.32
CA TYR A 319 -13.65 -6.39 0.09
C TYR A 319 -14.37 -6.55 -1.26
N LYS A 320 -13.67 -7.01 -2.31
CA LYS A 320 -14.28 -7.24 -3.64
C LYS A 320 -15.27 -8.42 -3.63
N SER A 321 -15.08 -9.40 -2.74
CA SER A 321 -15.99 -10.55 -2.62
C SER A 321 -17.24 -10.31 -1.75
N SER A 322 -17.27 -9.18 -1.02
CA SER A 322 -18.40 -8.82 -0.13
C SER A 322 -19.35 -7.77 -0.74
N LEU A 323 -19.04 -7.30 -1.95
CA LEU A 323 -19.90 -6.48 -2.80
C LEU A 323 -20.53 -7.39 -3.86
#